data_AF-A0A146M963-F1
#
_entry.id   AF-A0A146M963-F1
#
_cell.length_a   1.000
_cell.length_b   1.000
_cell.length_c   1.000
_cell.angle_alpha   90.00
_cell.angle_beta   90.00
_cell.angle_gamma   90.00
#
_symmetry.space_group_name_H-M   'P 1'
#
loop_
_entity.id
_entity.type
_entity.pdbx_description
1 polymer ?
#
loop_
_entity_poly.entity_id
_entity_poly.type
_entity_poly.pdbx_seq_one_letter_code
_entity_poly.pdbx_strand_id
1 'polypeptide(L)'
;MFFSGKHVLLTLILLGLDLQCQSKEDEIVEAWAAKLGEELWQLGVSVTRVQDIKTSYKRHNARVLPTDGEGILNSIVTNVDKLLKRKMDSVNCVIEAAERLARDFQDDNNTYLYFSSKFSAGRGIDEFRGEDEIEVPGVNLSYYEPMELGPDYHFYNYYVNTSFSAVHVPTDVFDRGQIVREGLRWSDGLDEIFRRNYLADPTMSWQYFGSSSGFLRHYPALHWGDVSRDVFDCRTRFWYIEAATCTKDVIILMDNSGSMHGMRNTIARLTVNTILDTFSNNDFINILSFNNTIKNTVSCFPDDMLVQATPENIQVFKDSVNTLKPEEKADFKQAFEFALKLLNKDTWFTSRTWKK
;
A
#
# COMPACT_ATOMS: atom_id res chain seq x y z
N MET A 1 40.50 -7.16 -85.11
CA MET A 1 41.82 -6.53 -85.30
C MET A 1 42.75 -7.17 -84.28
N PHE A 2 43.90 -7.65 -84.76
CA PHE A 2 44.78 -8.63 -84.12
C PHE A 2 45.51 -8.13 -82.86
N PHE A 3 46.09 -9.13 -82.18
CA PHE A 3 47.33 -9.17 -81.39
C PHE A 3 47.06 -9.62 -79.94
N SER A 4 47.37 -10.88 -79.57
CA SER A 4 48.68 -11.57 -79.51
C SER A 4 49.54 -11.08 -78.35
N GLY A 5 50.07 -12.03 -77.58
CA GLY A 5 51.27 -11.82 -76.79
C GLY A 5 51.25 -12.48 -75.42
N LYS A 6 51.75 -13.71 -75.36
CA LYS A 6 52.08 -14.45 -74.14
C LYS A 6 53.25 -13.79 -73.38
N HIS A 7 53.20 -13.77 -72.04
CA HIS A 7 54.17 -14.37 -71.10
C HIS A 7 54.27 -13.66 -69.72
N VAL A 8 54.05 -14.46 -68.67
CA VAL A 8 54.70 -14.50 -67.33
C VAL A 8 54.42 -13.37 -66.31
N LEU A 9 53.79 -13.71 -65.17
CA LEU A 9 54.45 -13.92 -63.87
C LEU A 9 53.47 -14.51 -62.83
N LEU A 10 53.99 -15.44 -62.03
CA LEU A 10 53.32 -16.26 -61.03
C LEU A 10 53.21 -15.51 -59.69
N THR A 11 52.03 -15.51 -59.05
CA THR A 11 51.88 -15.50 -57.59
C THR A 11 50.55 -16.16 -57.21
N LEU A 12 50.64 -17.27 -56.47
CA LEU A 12 49.54 -18.00 -55.83
C LEU A 12 49.15 -17.30 -54.51
N ILE A 13 48.00 -17.71 -53.91
CA ILE A 13 47.43 -17.38 -52.56
C ILE A 13 46.25 -16.38 -52.68
N LEU A 14 44.97 -16.66 -52.36
CA LEU A 14 44.34 -17.49 -51.32
C LEU A 14 42.89 -17.91 -51.73
N LEU A 15 42.49 -19.12 -51.31
CA LEU A 15 41.13 -19.70 -51.27
C LEU A 15 40.18 -18.92 -50.32
N GLY A 16 38.85 -19.06 -50.29
CA GLY A 16 37.92 -20.07 -50.85
C GLY A 16 36.47 -19.51 -50.86
N LEU A 17 35.61 -19.93 -51.79
CA LEU A 17 34.64 -21.04 -51.68
C LEU A 17 33.53 -20.80 -50.63
N ASP A 18 32.47 -20.12 -51.06
CA ASP A 18 31.12 -20.31 -50.53
C ASP A 18 30.61 -21.69 -51.01
N LEU A 19 31.07 -22.74 -50.34
CA LEU A 19 30.41 -24.05 -50.37
C LEU A 19 29.49 -24.13 -49.14
N GLN A 20 28.22 -24.47 -49.37
CA GLN A 20 27.37 -25.10 -48.37
C GLN A 20 28.10 -26.31 -47.78
N CYS A 21 28.65 -26.13 -46.60
CA CYS A 21 29.25 -27.16 -45.77
C CYS A 21 28.52 -27.08 -44.44
N GLN A 22 27.45 -27.87 -44.27
CA GLN A 22 27.08 -28.29 -42.92
C GLN A 22 28.32 -29.05 -42.42
N SER A 23 28.98 -28.49 -41.41
CA SER A 23 30.27 -29.02 -41.00
C SER A 23 30.04 -30.43 -40.46
N LYS A 24 30.96 -31.37 -40.73
CA LYS A 24 30.91 -32.70 -40.11
C LYS A 24 30.88 -32.63 -38.58
N GLU A 25 31.36 -31.53 -38.01
CA GLU A 25 31.32 -31.27 -36.56
C GLU A 25 29.89 -31.01 -36.08
N ASP A 26 29.05 -30.32 -36.84
CA ASP A 26 27.64 -30.09 -36.49
C ASP A 26 26.84 -31.40 -36.48
N GLU A 27 27.02 -32.26 -37.49
CA GLU A 27 26.40 -33.60 -37.53
C GLU A 27 26.86 -34.49 -36.36
N ILE A 28 28.12 -34.37 -35.96
CA ILE A 28 28.65 -35.11 -34.81
C ILE A 28 28.03 -34.57 -33.51
N VAL A 29 27.99 -33.26 -33.31
CA VAL A 29 27.38 -32.65 -32.12
C VAL A 29 25.90 -33.01 -32.02
N GLU A 30 25.16 -33.01 -33.12
CA GLU A 30 23.76 -33.46 -33.16
C GLU A 30 23.63 -34.95 -32.78
N ALA A 31 24.51 -35.82 -33.28
CA ALA A 31 24.49 -37.24 -32.94
C ALA A 31 24.81 -37.49 -31.45
N TRP A 32 25.77 -36.76 -30.88
CA TRP A 32 26.09 -36.83 -29.46
C TRP A 32 24.98 -36.28 -28.58
N ALA A 33 24.38 -35.15 -28.97
CA ALA A 33 23.25 -34.56 -28.26
C ALA A 33 22.03 -35.48 -28.29
N ALA A 34 21.75 -36.13 -29.42
CA ALA A 34 20.68 -37.10 -29.54
C ALA A 34 20.91 -38.33 -28.66
N LYS A 35 22.14 -38.86 -28.65
CA LYS A 35 22.49 -40.02 -27.81
C LYS A 35 22.42 -39.70 -26.32
N LEU A 36 22.98 -38.56 -25.91
CA LEU A 36 22.92 -38.11 -24.52
C LEU A 36 21.47 -37.82 -24.09
N GLY A 37 20.67 -37.21 -24.96
CA GLY A 37 19.25 -36.97 -24.73
C GLY A 37 18.46 -38.26 -24.51
N GLU A 38 18.72 -39.29 -25.31
CA GLU A 38 18.09 -40.61 -25.15
C GLU A 38 18.51 -41.28 -23.84
N GLU A 39 19.80 -41.26 -23.49
CA GLU A 39 20.30 -41.84 -22.24
C GLU A 39 19.71 -41.13 -21.01
N LEU A 40 19.65 -39.80 -21.03
CA LEU A 40 19.02 -39.00 -19.97
C LEU A 40 17.50 -39.23 -19.90
N TRP A 41 16.83 -39.41 -21.04
CA TRP A 41 15.40 -39.74 -21.07
C TRP A 41 15.11 -41.12 -20.47
N GLN A 42 15.90 -42.14 -20.83
CA GLN A 42 15.76 -43.49 -20.27
C GLN A 42 16.07 -43.53 -18.77
N LEU A 43 17.11 -42.82 -18.34
CA LEU A 43 17.41 -42.65 -16.93
C LEU A 43 16.25 -41.93 -16.22
N GLY A 44 15.72 -40.86 -16.81
CA GLY A 44 14.56 -40.12 -16.30
C GLY A 44 13.35 -41.04 -16.12
N VAL A 45 12.97 -41.82 -17.13
CA VAL A 45 11.81 -42.72 -17.08
C VAL A 45 12.00 -43.83 -16.03
N SER A 46 13.20 -44.42 -15.94
CA SER A 46 13.49 -45.50 -15.00
C SER A 46 13.55 -45.03 -13.54
N VAL A 47 14.14 -43.86 -13.28
CA VAL A 47 14.24 -43.28 -11.93
C VAL A 47 12.89 -42.74 -11.46
N THR A 48 12.18 -41.99 -12.31
CA THR A 48 10.90 -41.36 -11.92
C THR A 48 9.72 -42.32 -11.94
N ARG A 49 9.84 -43.46 -12.65
CA ARG A 49 8.79 -44.49 -12.78
C ARG A 49 7.43 -43.92 -13.20
N VAL A 50 7.43 -43.00 -14.17
CA VAL A 50 6.21 -42.32 -14.65
C VAL A 50 5.10 -43.31 -15.03
N GLN A 51 5.47 -44.46 -15.59
CA GLN A 51 4.51 -45.45 -16.05
C GLN A 51 3.76 -46.13 -14.89
N ASP A 52 4.43 -46.35 -13.76
CA ASP A 52 3.83 -46.88 -12.55
C ASP A 52 2.84 -45.87 -11.96
N ILE A 53 3.20 -44.58 -11.97
CA ILE A 53 2.33 -43.48 -11.52
C ILE A 53 1.09 -43.38 -12.40
N LYS A 54 1.24 -43.40 -13.73
CA LYS A 54 0.10 -43.40 -14.68
C LYS A 54 -0.84 -44.58 -14.46
N THR A 55 -0.28 -45.76 -14.20
CA THR A 55 -1.07 -46.97 -13.92
C THR A 55 -1.74 -46.89 -12.55
N SER A 56 -1.10 -46.24 -11.58
CA SER A 56 -1.66 -45.99 -10.25
C SER A 56 -2.94 -45.16 -10.30
N TYR A 57 -3.02 -44.12 -11.14
CA TYR A 57 -4.26 -43.34 -11.31
C TYR A 57 -5.45 -44.21 -11.76
N LYS A 58 -5.21 -45.16 -12.68
CA LYS A 58 -6.24 -46.12 -13.12
C LYS A 58 -6.58 -47.12 -12.01
N ARG A 59 -5.57 -47.63 -11.28
CA ARG A 59 -5.74 -48.56 -10.16
C ARG A 59 -6.56 -47.95 -9.02
N HIS A 60 -6.36 -46.67 -8.73
CA HIS A 60 -7.09 -45.93 -7.69
C HIS A 60 -8.40 -45.30 -8.20
N ASN A 61 -8.84 -45.66 -9.42
CA ASN A 61 -10.11 -45.21 -10.01
C ASN A 61 -10.27 -43.67 -10.03
N ALA A 62 -9.18 -42.95 -10.36
CA ALA A 62 -9.21 -41.51 -10.48
C ALA A 62 -10.20 -41.08 -11.58
N ARG A 63 -11.10 -40.16 -11.25
CA ARG A 63 -12.12 -39.64 -12.17
C ARG A 63 -11.71 -38.28 -12.68
N VAL A 64 -11.81 -38.08 -13.98
CA VAL A 64 -11.70 -36.76 -14.61
C VAL A 64 -13.11 -36.21 -14.77
N LEU A 65 -13.41 -35.13 -14.03
CA LEU A 65 -14.67 -34.43 -14.14
C LEU A 65 -14.46 -33.15 -14.97
N PRO A 66 -15.40 -32.80 -15.87
CA PRO A 66 -15.33 -31.52 -16.55
C PRO A 66 -15.52 -30.39 -15.51
N THR A 67 -14.63 -29.40 -15.56
CA THR A 67 -14.70 -28.23 -14.70
C THR A 67 -15.41 -27.11 -15.44
N ASP A 68 -16.58 -26.70 -14.93
CA ASP A 68 -17.30 -25.53 -15.45
C ASP A 68 -16.71 -24.23 -14.89
N GLY A 69 -15.95 -23.52 -15.73
CA GLY A 69 -15.31 -22.26 -15.34
C GLY A 69 -16.31 -21.14 -15.05
N GLU A 70 -17.44 -21.09 -15.76
CA GLU A 70 -18.46 -20.06 -15.55
C GLU A 70 -19.22 -20.30 -14.25
N GLY A 71 -19.56 -21.56 -13.97
CA GLY A 71 -20.15 -21.96 -12.68
C GLY A 71 -19.25 -21.63 -11.49
N ILE A 72 -17.93 -21.84 -11.61
CA ILE A 72 -16.97 -21.46 -10.57
C ILE A 72 -16.93 -19.94 -10.40
N LEU A 73 -16.85 -19.17 -11.49
CA LEU A 73 -16.84 -17.71 -11.43
C LEU A 73 -18.11 -17.17 -10.76
N ASN A 74 -19.28 -17.69 -11.14
CA ASN A 74 -20.56 -17.30 -10.53
C ASN A 74 -20.63 -17.63 -9.04
N SER A 75 -20.07 -18.77 -8.62
CA SER A 75 -19.95 -19.13 -7.21
C SER A 75 -19.03 -18.16 -6.46
N ILE A 76 -17.87 -17.82 -7.03
CA ILE A 76 -16.94 -16.85 -6.44
C ILE A 76 -17.61 -15.48 -6.29
N VAL A 77 -18.22 -14.96 -7.35
CA VAL A 77 -18.92 -13.65 -7.33
C VAL A 77 -20.01 -13.65 -6.25
N THR A 78 -20.82 -14.70 -6.18
CA THR A 78 -21.90 -14.82 -5.17
C THR A 78 -21.34 -14.86 -3.74
N ASN A 79 -20.25 -15.58 -3.52
CA ASN A 79 -19.64 -15.69 -2.18
C ASN A 79 -18.97 -14.38 -1.77
N VAL A 80 -18.29 -13.70 -2.69
CA VAL A 80 -17.66 -12.39 -2.45
C VAL A 80 -18.71 -11.32 -2.18
N ASP A 81 -19.81 -11.29 -2.95
CA ASP A 81 -20.93 -10.36 -2.72
C ASP A 81 -21.53 -10.54 -1.32
N LYS A 82 -21.81 -11.79 -0.91
CA LYS A 82 -22.30 -12.09 0.44
C LYS A 82 -21.30 -11.69 1.52
N LEU A 83 -20.01 -11.93 1.31
CA LEU A 83 -18.95 -11.57 2.25
C LEU A 83 -18.85 -10.05 2.42
N LEU A 84 -18.88 -9.30 1.32
CA LEU A 84 -18.79 -7.83 1.37
C LEU A 84 -20.05 -7.22 1.99
N LYS A 85 -21.24 -7.74 1.69
CA LYS A 85 -22.49 -7.31 2.33
C LYS A 85 -22.47 -7.48 3.84
N ARG A 86 -22.03 -8.64 4.34
CA ARG A 86 -21.90 -8.89 5.78
C ARG A 86 -20.93 -7.92 6.45
N LYS A 87 -19.78 -7.66 5.83
CA LYS A 87 -18.81 -6.68 6.34
C LYS A 87 -19.39 -5.27 6.36
N MET A 88 -20.13 -4.89 5.32
CA MET A 88 -20.81 -3.60 5.24
C MET A 88 -21.86 -3.45 6.36
N ASP A 89 -22.66 -4.48 6.63
CA ASP A 89 -23.64 -4.48 7.72
C ASP A 89 -22.98 -4.30 9.09
N SER A 90 -21.85 -4.98 9.33
CA SER A 90 -21.07 -4.82 10.57
C SER A 90 -20.50 -3.41 10.73
N VAL A 91 -20.00 -2.81 9.64
CA VAL A 91 -19.51 -1.42 9.64
C VAL A 91 -20.65 -0.44 9.91
N ASN A 92 -21.81 -0.61 9.26
CA ASN A 92 -22.99 0.21 9.49
C ASN A 92 -23.45 0.15 10.96
N CYS A 93 -23.44 -1.05 11.57
CA CYS A 93 -23.75 -1.20 13.00
C CYS A 93 -22.79 -0.42 13.90
N VAL A 94 -21.49 -0.37 13.56
CA VAL A 94 -20.49 0.41 14.30
C VAL A 94 -20.73 1.91 14.11
N ILE A 95 -21.06 2.35 12.89
CA ILE A 95 -21.36 3.76 12.58
C ILE A 95 -22.58 4.24 13.40
N GLU A 96 -23.71 3.53 13.31
CA GLU A 96 -24.93 3.90 14.03
C GLU A 96 -24.71 3.93 15.56
N ALA A 97 -23.96 2.95 16.08
CA ALA A 97 -23.62 2.93 17.49
C ALA A 97 -22.69 4.08 17.87
N ALA A 98 -21.69 4.39 17.05
CA ALA A 98 -20.76 5.49 17.31
C ALA A 98 -21.49 6.84 17.33
N GLU A 99 -22.34 7.11 16.34
CA GLU A 99 -23.13 8.35 16.28
C GLU A 99 -24.07 8.50 17.49
N ARG A 100 -24.73 7.41 17.89
CA ARG A 100 -25.62 7.40 19.05
C ARG A 100 -24.84 7.62 20.35
N LEU A 101 -23.77 6.86 20.57
CA LEU A 101 -22.94 6.95 21.78
C LEU A 101 -22.31 8.35 21.91
N ALA A 102 -21.80 8.91 20.81
CA ALA A 102 -21.23 10.26 20.81
C ALA A 102 -22.29 11.34 21.07
N ARG A 103 -23.51 11.19 20.55
CA ARG A 103 -24.62 12.15 20.75
C ARG A 103 -25.17 12.13 22.17
N ASP A 104 -25.34 10.93 22.74
CA ASP A 104 -25.96 10.74 24.05
C ASP A 104 -24.95 10.91 25.20
N PHE A 105 -23.67 11.06 24.89
CA PHE A 105 -22.61 11.19 25.89
C PHE A 105 -22.75 12.46 26.72
N GLN A 106 -22.71 12.29 28.05
CA GLN A 106 -22.63 13.37 29.02
C GLN A 106 -21.35 13.18 29.84
N ASP A 107 -20.58 14.25 29.99
CA ASP A 107 -19.31 14.17 30.69
C ASP A 107 -19.49 14.31 32.21
N ASP A 108 -19.35 13.19 32.92
CA ASP A 108 -19.43 13.17 34.39
C ASP A 108 -18.15 13.66 35.11
N ASN A 109 -17.12 14.11 34.38
CA ASN A 109 -15.83 14.57 34.92
C ASN A 109 -15.10 13.60 35.88
N ASN A 110 -15.47 12.32 35.85
CA ASN A 110 -14.82 11.27 36.64
C ASN A 110 -13.46 10.89 36.05
N THR A 111 -12.58 10.37 36.91
CA THR A 111 -11.34 9.73 36.49
C THR A 111 -11.67 8.56 35.56
N TYR A 112 -11.04 8.52 34.39
CA TYR A 112 -11.24 7.45 33.41
C TYR A 112 -9.96 6.63 33.24
N LEU A 113 -10.15 5.31 33.14
CA LEU A 113 -9.14 4.33 32.81
C LEU A 113 -9.55 3.65 31.51
N TYR A 114 -8.58 3.23 30.71
CA TYR A 114 -8.80 2.52 29.46
C TYR A 114 -7.63 1.59 29.17
N PHE A 115 -7.85 0.62 28.28
CA PHE A 115 -6.80 -0.27 27.79
C PHE A 115 -5.97 0.45 26.73
N SER A 116 -4.76 0.87 27.10
CA SER A 116 -3.81 1.50 26.18
C SER A 116 -2.97 0.44 25.49
N SER A 117 -3.00 0.41 24.16
CA SER A 117 -2.19 -0.51 23.37
C SER A 117 -0.69 -0.30 23.58
N LYS A 118 -0.25 0.89 24.03
CA LYS A 118 1.18 1.23 24.22
C LYS A 118 1.67 1.07 25.66
N PHE A 119 0.79 1.29 26.64
CA PHE A 119 1.21 1.50 28.03
C PHE A 119 0.53 0.59 29.05
N SER A 120 -0.58 -0.09 28.72
CA SER A 120 -1.21 -1.01 29.64
C SER A 120 -0.28 -2.18 29.96
N ALA A 121 -0.09 -2.44 31.25
CA ALA A 121 0.65 -3.60 31.74
C ALA A 121 -0.11 -4.90 31.45
N GLY A 122 0.57 -6.03 31.27
CA GLY A 122 -0.15 -7.26 30.97
C GLY A 122 0.67 -8.56 30.97
N ARG A 123 0.02 -9.64 31.41
CA ARG A 123 0.54 -11.02 31.29
C ARG A 123 0.48 -11.43 29.81
N GLY A 124 1.61 -11.93 29.28
CA GLY A 124 1.83 -12.19 27.85
C GLY A 124 2.55 -11.06 27.10
N ILE A 125 2.73 -9.90 27.74
CA ILE A 125 3.46 -8.73 27.19
C ILE A 125 4.93 -8.74 27.63
N ASP A 126 5.24 -9.24 28.82
CA ASP A 126 6.61 -9.32 29.34
C ASP A 126 7.53 -10.26 28.54
N GLU A 127 6.98 -11.21 27.78
CA GLU A 127 7.75 -12.01 26.79
C GLU A 127 8.14 -11.18 25.55
N PHE A 128 7.40 -10.11 25.25
CA PHE A 128 7.62 -9.23 24.09
C PHE A 128 8.53 -8.03 24.39
N ARG A 129 8.59 -7.57 25.65
CA ARG A 129 9.32 -6.33 26.01
C ARG A 129 10.84 -6.51 25.98
N GLY A 130 11.35 -7.73 26.00
CA GLY A 130 12.77 -7.96 26.31
C GLY A 130 13.10 -7.35 27.69
N GLU A 131 14.35 -7.46 28.14
CA GLU A 131 14.77 -6.92 29.44
C GLU A 131 14.76 -5.38 29.51
N ASP A 132 14.40 -4.69 28.42
CA ASP A 132 14.26 -3.25 28.40
C ASP A 132 12.84 -2.86 28.83
N GLU A 133 12.63 -2.76 30.14
CA GLU A 133 11.58 -1.89 30.69
C GLU A 133 11.80 -0.49 30.13
N ILE A 134 11.12 -0.16 29.02
CA ILE A 134 11.02 1.23 28.58
C ILE A 134 10.14 1.91 29.63
N GLU A 135 10.74 2.36 30.73
CA GLU A 135 10.24 3.46 31.53
C GLU A 135 10.16 4.66 30.59
N VAL A 136 9.01 4.86 29.96
CA VAL A 136 8.79 6.09 29.18
C VAL A 136 8.72 7.23 30.19
N PRO A 137 9.75 8.12 30.27
CA PRO A 137 9.82 9.10 31.33
C PRO A 137 8.61 10.04 31.24
N GLY A 138 7.90 10.23 32.35
CA GLY A 138 6.72 11.11 32.41
C GLY A 138 5.37 10.46 32.12
N VAL A 139 5.32 9.13 31.90
CA VAL A 139 4.04 8.40 31.77
C VAL A 139 3.61 7.81 33.11
N ASN A 140 2.41 8.18 33.59
CA ASN A 140 1.83 7.58 34.78
C ASN A 140 1.01 6.34 34.40
N LEU A 141 1.55 5.15 34.70
CA LEU A 141 0.93 3.87 34.39
C LEU A 141 -0.41 3.63 35.12
N SER A 142 -0.67 4.37 36.22
CA SER A 142 -1.93 4.28 36.98
C SER A 142 -3.16 4.74 36.19
N TYR A 143 -2.96 5.29 34.99
CA TYR A 143 -4.03 5.77 34.14
C TYR A 143 -4.55 4.76 33.12
N TYR A 144 -3.97 3.56 33.08
CA TYR A 144 -4.30 2.51 32.12
C TYR A 144 -4.70 1.23 32.84
N GLU A 145 -5.73 0.56 32.32
CA GLU A 145 -6.15 -0.75 32.84
C GLU A 145 -5.15 -1.82 32.41
N PRO A 146 -4.77 -2.77 33.30
CA PRO A 146 -3.95 -3.90 32.89
C PRO A 146 -4.74 -4.81 31.95
N MET A 147 -4.08 -5.31 30.91
CA MET A 147 -4.67 -6.22 29.93
C MET A 147 -4.04 -7.61 30.00
N GLU A 148 -4.83 -8.67 29.84
CA GLU A 148 -4.30 -10.03 29.69
C GLU A 148 -4.42 -10.43 28.22
N LEU A 149 -3.33 -10.83 27.59
CA LEU A 149 -3.31 -11.20 26.18
C LEU A 149 -2.95 -12.69 26.01
N GLY A 150 -3.58 -13.35 25.05
CA GLY A 150 -3.30 -14.76 24.71
C GLY A 150 -3.10 -14.96 23.21
N PRO A 151 -2.29 -15.94 22.79
CA PRO A 151 -2.10 -16.23 21.38
C PRO A 151 -3.41 -16.73 20.74
N ASP A 152 -3.79 -16.15 19.61
CA ASP A 152 -4.98 -16.54 18.86
C ASP A 152 -4.65 -16.90 17.41
N TYR A 153 -4.98 -18.13 17.00
CA TYR A 153 -4.73 -18.64 15.66
C TYR A 153 -5.49 -17.89 14.56
N HIS A 154 -6.67 -17.35 14.86
CA HIS A 154 -7.46 -16.55 13.92
C HIS A 154 -6.74 -15.25 13.57
N PHE A 155 -6.06 -14.67 14.55
CA PHE A 155 -5.26 -13.46 14.40
C PHE A 155 -3.78 -13.79 14.18
N TYR A 156 -3.46 -14.74 13.30
CA TYR A 156 -2.09 -15.06 12.90
C TYR A 156 -1.14 -15.39 14.08
N ASN A 157 -1.67 -15.94 15.16
CA ASN A 157 -0.94 -16.23 16.40
C ASN A 157 -0.39 -14.96 17.10
N TYR A 158 -0.99 -13.79 16.84
CA TYR A 158 -0.78 -12.60 17.64
C TYR A 158 -1.42 -12.76 19.02
N TYR A 159 -0.83 -12.10 20.02
CA TYR A 159 -1.33 -12.06 21.38
C TYR A 159 -2.43 -11.02 21.46
N VAL A 160 -3.67 -11.48 21.57
CA VAL A 160 -4.87 -10.63 21.54
C VAL A 160 -5.83 -10.97 22.69
N ASN A 161 -6.78 -10.09 22.95
CA ASN A 161 -7.92 -10.38 23.82
C ASN A 161 -9.23 -10.00 23.13
N THR A 162 -10.11 -10.98 22.95
CA THR A 162 -11.42 -10.83 22.30
C THR A 162 -12.53 -10.34 23.25
N SER A 163 -12.20 -10.05 24.51
CA SER A 163 -13.18 -9.54 25.50
C SER A 163 -13.33 -8.02 25.47
N PHE A 164 -12.31 -7.28 25.04
CA PHE A 164 -12.30 -5.82 25.02
C PHE A 164 -11.47 -5.29 23.85
N SER A 165 -11.61 -4.01 23.54
CA SER A 165 -10.76 -3.30 22.58
C SER A 165 -9.60 -2.59 23.30
N ALA A 166 -8.56 -2.26 22.55
CA ALA A 166 -7.47 -1.43 23.03
C ALA A 166 -7.37 -0.14 22.20
N VAL A 167 -6.75 0.88 22.79
CA VAL A 167 -6.62 2.20 22.19
C VAL A 167 -5.15 2.54 21.97
N HIS A 168 -4.84 2.84 20.73
CA HIS A 168 -3.60 3.48 20.33
C HIS A 168 -3.76 5.00 20.31
N VAL A 169 -2.87 5.71 20.99
CA VAL A 169 -2.78 7.18 20.95
C VAL A 169 -1.43 7.57 20.34
N PRO A 170 -1.41 8.38 19.25
CA PRO A 170 -0.19 8.88 18.65
C PRO A 170 0.67 9.66 19.65
N THR A 171 1.98 9.66 19.44
CA THR A 171 2.94 10.24 20.38
C THR A 171 2.81 11.76 20.54
N ASP A 172 2.27 12.46 19.52
CA ASP A 172 2.00 13.89 19.51
C ASP A 172 0.63 14.28 20.10
N VAL A 173 -0.20 13.31 20.49
CA VAL A 173 -1.55 13.52 21.03
C VAL A 173 -1.57 13.28 22.53
N PHE A 174 -2.08 14.27 23.28
CA PHE A 174 -2.25 14.15 24.73
C PHE A 174 -3.59 13.50 25.10
N ASP A 175 -3.54 12.28 25.62
CA ASP A 175 -4.71 11.45 25.93
C ASP A 175 -5.62 11.98 27.05
N ARG A 176 -5.11 12.90 27.89
CA ARG A 176 -5.90 13.59 28.93
C ARG A 176 -6.50 14.92 28.46
N GLY A 177 -6.21 15.35 27.24
CA GLY A 177 -6.89 16.51 26.65
C GLY A 177 -8.40 16.28 26.63
N GLN A 178 -9.19 17.33 26.93
CA GLN A 178 -10.64 17.22 27.09
C GLN A 178 -11.30 16.47 25.91
N ILE A 179 -11.00 16.88 24.68
CA ILE A 179 -11.57 16.30 23.45
C ILE A 179 -11.20 14.81 23.29
N VAL A 180 -9.96 14.45 23.62
CA VAL A 180 -9.48 13.06 23.50
C VAL A 180 -10.12 12.20 24.59
N ARG A 181 -10.14 12.69 25.83
CA ARG A 181 -10.77 12.02 26.97
C ARG A 181 -12.25 11.74 26.74
N GLU A 182 -13.01 12.74 26.30
CA GLU A 182 -14.44 12.58 25.97
C GLU A 182 -14.61 11.51 24.87
N GLY A 183 -13.78 11.60 23.82
CA GLY A 183 -13.67 10.62 22.75
C GLY A 183 -13.49 9.19 23.23
N LEU A 184 -12.53 8.99 24.12
CA LEU A 184 -12.20 7.68 24.67
C LEU A 184 -13.31 7.11 25.54
N ARG A 185 -13.97 7.96 26.34
CA ARG A 185 -15.07 7.54 27.22
C ARG A 185 -16.30 7.09 26.44
N TRP A 186 -16.79 7.88 25.48
CA TRP A 186 -17.99 7.48 24.74
C TRP A 186 -17.71 6.29 23.82
N SER A 187 -16.52 6.22 23.23
CA SER A 187 -16.14 5.13 22.32
C SER A 187 -15.97 3.79 23.03
N ASP A 188 -15.93 3.76 24.37
CA ASP A 188 -15.89 2.52 25.14
C ASP A 188 -17.14 1.65 24.95
N GLY A 189 -18.29 2.28 24.68
CA GLY A 189 -19.52 1.57 24.31
C GLY A 189 -19.43 0.80 22.99
N LEU A 190 -18.41 1.03 22.15
CA LEU A 190 -18.22 0.29 20.90
C LEU A 190 -17.75 -1.15 21.13
N ASP A 191 -17.19 -1.47 22.29
CA ASP A 191 -16.68 -2.81 22.60
C ASP A 191 -17.78 -3.88 22.50
N GLU A 192 -18.99 -3.57 22.94
CA GLU A 192 -20.14 -4.48 22.82
C GLU A 192 -20.47 -4.76 21.35
N ILE A 193 -20.40 -3.74 20.50
CA ILE A 193 -20.69 -3.86 19.08
C ILE A 193 -19.60 -4.65 18.37
N PHE A 194 -18.32 -4.39 18.69
CA PHE A 194 -17.20 -5.15 18.13
C PHE A 194 -17.28 -6.64 18.49
N ARG A 195 -17.57 -6.96 19.75
CA ARG A 195 -17.81 -8.35 20.19
C ARG A 195 -18.98 -8.98 19.46
N ARG A 196 -20.11 -8.27 19.36
CA ARG A 196 -21.31 -8.77 18.68
C ARG A 196 -21.05 -9.06 17.21
N ASN A 197 -20.32 -8.18 16.51
CA ASN A 197 -19.92 -8.38 15.13
C ASN A 197 -19.01 -9.62 14.97
N TYR A 198 -18.05 -9.79 15.88
CA TYR A 198 -17.15 -10.94 15.88
C TYR A 198 -17.88 -12.26 16.15
N LEU A 199 -18.84 -12.27 17.08
CA LEU A 199 -19.68 -13.45 17.35
C LEU A 199 -20.61 -13.79 16.18
N ALA A 200 -21.07 -12.78 15.43
CA ALA A 200 -21.89 -12.97 14.24
C ALA A 200 -21.09 -13.48 13.04
N ASP A 201 -19.83 -13.05 12.89
CA ASP A 201 -18.90 -13.51 11.85
C ASP A 201 -17.51 -13.81 12.44
N PRO A 202 -17.26 -15.08 12.85
CA PRO A 202 -15.96 -15.49 13.37
C PRO A 202 -14.81 -15.45 12.35
N THR A 203 -15.08 -15.14 11.08
CA THR A 203 -14.02 -14.93 10.06
C THR A 203 -13.50 -13.49 10.05
N MET A 204 -14.17 -12.58 10.77
CA MET A 204 -13.83 -11.16 10.82
C MET A 204 -12.48 -10.91 11.48
N SER A 205 -11.58 -10.21 10.78
CA SER A 205 -10.29 -9.80 11.32
C SER A 205 -10.44 -8.55 12.22
N TRP A 206 -9.52 -7.59 12.10
CA TRP A 206 -9.51 -6.35 12.86
C TRP A 206 -10.74 -5.49 12.60
N GLN A 207 -11.34 -5.01 13.68
CA GLN A 207 -12.32 -3.92 13.67
C GLN A 207 -11.68 -2.70 14.31
N TYR A 208 -11.92 -1.51 13.78
CA TYR A 208 -11.31 -0.30 14.33
C TYR A 208 -12.16 0.94 14.10
N PHE A 209 -11.99 1.89 15.00
CA PHE A 209 -12.56 3.23 14.95
C PHE A 209 -11.41 4.24 15.07
N GLY A 210 -11.19 5.02 14.01
CA GLY A 210 -10.25 6.15 14.02
C GLY A 210 -10.97 7.43 14.38
N SER A 211 -10.58 8.05 15.49
CA SER A 211 -11.15 9.33 15.92
C SER A 211 -10.53 10.50 15.16
N SER A 212 -11.33 11.54 14.91
CA SER A 212 -10.81 12.84 14.42
C SER A 212 -9.86 13.51 15.41
N SER A 213 -9.93 13.14 16.70
CA SER A 213 -8.99 13.56 17.74
C SER A 213 -7.65 12.79 17.73
N GLY A 214 -7.48 11.81 16.84
CA GLY A 214 -6.21 11.15 16.54
C GLY A 214 -6.01 9.76 17.15
N PHE A 215 -6.75 9.38 18.19
CA PHE A 215 -6.67 8.04 18.74
C PHE A 215 -7.36 7.00 17.84
N LEU A 216 -6.86 5.76 17.89
CA LEU A 216 -7.41 4.60 17.21
C LEU A 216 -7.85 3.58 18.24
N ARG A 217 -9.14 3.24 18.28
CA ARG A 217 -9.65 2.09 19.05
C ARG A 217 -9.70 0.88 18.13
N HIS A 218 -9.09 -0.24 18.52
CA HIS A 218 -9.06 -1.46 17.72
C HIS A 218 -9.44 -2.70 18.54
N TYR A 219 -10.17 -3.61 17.89
CA TYR A 219 -10.62 -4.88 18.44
C TYR A 219 -10.15 -6.03 17.53
N PRO A 220 -9.69 -7.16 18.10
CA PRO A 220 -9.47 -7.40 19.54
C PRO A 220 -8.35 -6.52 20.12
N ALA A 221 -8.30 -6.43 21.46
CA ALA A 221 -7.21 -5.74 22.14
C ALA A 221 -5.87 -6.41 21.82
N LEU A 222 -4.84 -5.60 21.55
CA LEU A 222 -3.48 -6.02 21.23
C LEU A 222 -2.52 -4.96 21.75
N HIS A 223 -1.35 -5.40 22.22
CA HIS A 223 -0.24 -4.51 22.56
C HIS A 223 0.52 -4.07 21.29
N TRP A 224 0.83 -2.77 21.20
CA TRP A 224 1.54 -2.14 20.10
C TRP A 224 3.05 -2.36 20.25
N GLY A 225 3.65 -3.09 19.30
CA GLY A 225 4.97 -3.71 19.47
C GLY A 225 6.21 -2.79 19.52
N ASP A 226 6.18 -1.59 18.93
CA ASP A 226 7.33 -0.65 18.97
C ASP A 226 6.87 0.73 19.48
N VAL A 227 6.83 0.87 20.81
CA VAL A 227 6.47 2.14 21.48
C VAL A 227 7.58 3.19 21.33
N SER A 228 8.83 2.76 21.11
CA SER A 228 10.01 3.62 21.06
C SER A 228 10.11 4.45 19.77
N ARG A 229 9.60 3.92 18.65
CA ARG A 229 9.60 4.56 17.33
C ARG A 229 8.20 4.58 16.70
N ASP A 230 7.21 4.87 17.52
CA ASP A 230 5.83 4.92 17.08
C ASP A 230 5.50 6.25 16.39
N VAL A 231 5.53 6.23 15.05
CA VAL A 231 5.08 7.31 14.16
C VAL A 231 3.66 7.07 13.63
N PHE A 232 2.92 6.12 14.22
CA PHE A 232 1.58 5.81 13.75
C PHE A 232 0.59 6.91 14.14
N ASP A 233 -0.14 7.42 13.15
CA ASP A 233 -1.36 8.21 13.32
C ASP A 233 -2.42 7.58 12.41
N CYS A 234 -3.64 7.41 12.92
CA CYS A 234 -4.74 6.86 12.13
C CYS A 234 -5.22 7.82 11.04
N ARG A 235 -5.11 9.14 11.27
CA ARG A 235 -5.62 10.20 10.38
C ARG A 235 -4.82 10.31 9.08
N THR A 236 -3.57 9.86 9.09
CA THR A 236 -2.68 9.87 7.91
C THR A 236 -2.78 8.58 7.10
N ARG A 237 -3.59 7.60 7.52
CA ARG A 237 -3.74 6.33 6.81
C ARG A 237 -4.69 6.46 5.63
N PHE A 238 -4.35 5.76 4.54
CA PHE A 238 -5.14 5.76 3.31
C PHE A 238 -6.62 5.44 3.57
N TRP A 239 -6.93 4.43 4.40
CA TRP A 239 -8.31 4.05 4.72
C TRP A 239 -9.09 5.16 5.45
N TYR A 240 -8.40 5.97 6.24
CA TYR A 240 -9.02 7.10 6.94
C TYR A 240 -9.27 8.25 5.96
N ILE A 241 -8.27 8.57 5.14
CA ILE A 241 -8.33 9.67 4.18
C ILE A 241 -9.38 9.40 3.10
N GLU A 242 -9.47 8.18 2.58
CA GLU A 242 -10.49 7.78 1.59
C GLU A 242 -11.91 7.82 2.17
N ALA A 243 -12.07 7.58 3.46
CA ALA A 243 -13.36 7.70 4.13
C ALA A 243 -13.72 9.16 4.47
N ALA A 244 -12.72 9.98 4.82
CA ALA A 244 -12.91 11.36 5.25
C ALA A 244 -13.00 12.37 4.09
N THR A 245 -12.46 12.02 2.91
CA THR A 245 -12.36 12.93 1.77
C THR A 245 -12.90 12.29 0.49
N CYS A 246 -13.43 13.12 -0.40
CA CYS A 246 -13.77 12.69 -1.76
C CYS A 246 -12.54 12.78 -2.67
N THR A 247 -12.63 12.15 -3.84
CA THR A 247 -11.65 12.30 -4.93
C THR A 247 -11.46 13.78 -5.28
N LYS A 248 -10.22 14.23 -5.35
CA LYS A 248 -9.88 15.64 -5.48
C LYS A 248 -8.84 15.89 -6.57
N ASP A 249 -9.03 17.03 -7.24
CA ASP A 249 -8.13 17.58 -8.26
C ASP A 249 -7.36 18.75 -7.62
N VAL A 250 -6.05 18.58 -7.41
CA VAL A 250 -5.24 19.54 -6.63
C VAL A 250 -4.02 20.02 -7.42
N ILE A 251 -3.86 21.35 -7.52
CA ILE A 251 -2.63 21.97 -8.00
C ILE A 251 -1.86 22.53 -6.81
N ILE A 252 -0.62 22.09 -6.64
CA ILE A 252 0.31 22.63 -5.65
C ILE A 252 1.16 23.72 -6.32
N LEU A 253 0.99 24.96 -5.87
CA LEU A 253 1.83 26.09 -6.29
C LEU A 253 3.00 26.24 -5.32
N MET A 254 4.22 25.98 -5.79
CA MET A 254 5.45 26.11 -5.00
C MET A 254 6.22 27.36 -5.41
N ASP A 255 6.32 28.33 -4.49
CA ASP A 255 7.16 29.53 -4.66
C ASP A 255 8.63 29.11 -4.68
N ASN A 256 9.31 29.37 -5.80
CA ASN A 256 10.72 29.10 -6.01
C ASN A 256 11.50 30.40 -6.27
N SER A 257 11.05 31.53 -5.70
CA SER A 257 11.74 32.82 -5.75
C SER A 257 12.94 32.86 -4.80
N GLY A 258 13.89 33.77 -5.06
CA GLY A 258 15.07 33.96 -4.22
C GLY A 258 14.76 34.23 -2.73
N SER A 259 13.55 34.71 -2.41
CA SER A 259 13.10 34.92 -1.03
C SER A 259 12.88 33.62 -0.22
N MET A 260 12.79 32.49 -0.92
CA MET A 260 12.64 31.15 -0.35
C MET A 260 13.99 30.48 -0.04
N HIS A 261 15.12 31.13 -0.34
CA HIS A 261 16.44 30.56 -0.09
C HIS A 261 16.66 30.17 1.39
N GLY A 262 17.33 29.04 1.62
CA GLY A 262 17.61 28.50 2.96
C GLY A 262 16.43 27.75 3.57
N MET A 263 16.12 28.03 4.84
CA MET A 263 15.17 27.27 5.66
C MET A 263 13.75 27.23 5.07
N ARG A 264 13.31 28.30 4.41
CA ARG A 264 11.97 28.39 3.82
C ARG A 264 11.75 27.35 2.71
N ASN A 265 12.73 27.15 1.82
CA ASN A 265 12.67 26.11 0.80
C ASN A 265 12.65 24.71 1.45
N THR A 266 13.46 24.47 2.49
CA THR A 266 13.45 23.18 3.19
C THR A 266 12.08 22.89 3.81
N ILE A 267 11.47 23.86 4.49
CA ILE A 267 10.12 23.72 5.07
C ILE A 267 9.07 23.52 3.97
N ALA A 268 9.15 24.28 2.86
CA ALA A 268 8.23 24.14 1.74
C ALA A 268 8.30 22.73 1.12
N ARG A 269 9.52 22.20 0.87
CA ARG A 269 9.73 20.84 0.36
C ARG A 269 9.18 19.77 1.29
N LEU A 270 9.45 19.89 2.59
CA LEU A 270 8.90 18.96 3.60
C LEU A 270 7.37 19.00 3.62
N THR A 271 6.79 20.21 3.58
CA THR A 271 5.33 20.40 3.57
C THR A 271 4.70 19.77 2.34
N VAL A 272 5.26 20.01 1.16
CA VAL A 272 4.78 19.39 -0.09
C VAL A 272 4.89 17.87 -0.02
N ASN A 273 5.98 17.32 0.49
CA ASN A 273 6.12 15.87 0.66
C ASN A 273 5.06 15.29 1.61
N THR A 274 4.80 15.95 2.75
CA THR A 274 3.74 15.54 3.68
C THR A 274 2.35 15.63 3.08
N ILE A 275 2.07 16.66 2.26
CA ILE A 275 0.80 16.75 1.52
C ILE A 275 0.70 15.61 0.50
N LEU A 276 1.79 15.30 -0.20
CA LEU A 276 1.83 14.22 -1.19
C LEU A 276 1.53 12.84 -0.57
N ASP A 277 1.91 12.62 0.68
CA ASP A 277 1.59 11.39 1.44
C ASP A 277 0.10 11.23 1.75
N THR A 278 -0.71 12.28 1.55
CA THR A 278 -2.16 12.24 1.81
C THR A 278 -3.01 11.94 0.58
N PHE A 279 -2.42 11.86 -0.62
CA PHE A 279 -3.19 11.56 -1.82
C PHE A 279 -3.43 10.06 -2.00
N SER A 280 -4.62 9.74 -2.52
CA SER A 280 -5.01 8.40 -2.91
C SER A 280 -4.86 8.19 -4.41
N ASN A 281 -4.93 6.94 -4.86
CA ASN A 281 -4.91 6.62 -6.29
C ASN A 281 -6.05 7.25 -7.08
N ASN A 282 -7.14 7.68 -6.42
CA ASN A 282 -8.28 8.31 -7.09
C ASN A 282 -8.13 9.83 -7.24
N ASP A 283 -7.07 10.42 -6.70
CA ASP A 283 -6.80 11.85 -6.76
C ASP A 283 -5.94 12.20 -7.97
N PHE A 284 -6.12 13.42 -8.49
CA PHE A 284 -5.31 13.97 -9.58
C PHE A 284 -4.55 15.21 -9.09
N ILE A 285 -3.26 15.24 -9.38
CA ILE A 285 -2.36 16.26 -8.86
C ILE A 285 -1.42 16.81 -9.93
N ASN A 286 -1.01 18.06 -9.76
CA ASN A 286 0.14 18.62 -10.46
C ASN A 286 0.85 19.65 -9.55
N ILE A 287 2.17 19.78 -9.72
CA ILE A 287 3.00 20.69 -8.93
C ILE A 287 3.66 21.69 -9.87
N LEU A 288 3.32 22.96 -9.68
CA LEU A 288 3.88 24.07 -10.44
C LEU A 288 4.90 24.81 -9.59
N SER A 289 6.12 24.92 -10.09
CA SER A 289 7.13 25.80 -9.54
C SER A 289 7.02 27.16 -10.22
N PHE A 290 6.96 28.24 -9.44
CA PHE A 290 6.90 29.59 -9.99
C PHE A 290 7.94 30.53 -9.38
N ASN A 291 8.52 31.35 -10.25
CA ASN A 291 9.32 32.51 -9.91
C ASN A 291 8.88 33.68 -10.81
N ASN A 292 9.70 34.14 -11.77
CA ASN A 292 9.28 35.04 -12.85
C ASN A 292 8.62 34.27 -14.02
N THR A 293 8.78 32.94 -14.03
CA THR A 293 8.13 32.04 -14.98
C THR A 293 7.48 30.88 -14.23
N ILE A 294 6.56 30.19 -14.88
CA ILE A 294 5.87 29.02 -14.33
C ILE A 294 6.38 27.79 -15.06
N LYS A 295 6.77 26.77 -14.31
CA LYS A 295 7.25 25.51 -14.85
C LYS A 295 6.59 24.36 -14.12
N ASN A 296 6.22 23.32 -14.87
CA ASN A 296 5.91 22.04 -14.26
C ASN A 296 7.16 21.48 -13.60
N THR A 297 6.98 20.94 -12.40
CA THR A 297 8.10 20.38 -11.63
C THR A 297 8.65 19.15 -12.34
N VAL A 298 7.80 18.37 -13.01
CA VAL A 298 8.20 17.16 -13.74
C VAL A 298 8.06 17.40 -15.24
N SER A 299 9.14 17.20 -16.00
CA SER A 299 9.20 17.51 -17.44
C SER A 299 8.53 16.46 -18.35
N CYS A 300 8.34 15.23 -17.87
CA CYS A 300 7.71 14.17 -18.65
C CYS A 300 6.19 14.19 -18.59
N PHE A 301 5.60 14.93 -17.65
CA PHE A 301 4.15 15.05 -17.55
C PHE A 301 3.64 16.14 -18.50
N PRO A 302 2.45 15.95 -19.11
CA PRO A 302 1.87 16.95 -19.98
C PRO A 302 1.67 18.27 -19.23
N ASP A 303 2.06 19.38 -19.85
CA ASP A 303 2.03 20.69 -19.17
C ASP A 303 0.60 21.19 -18.85
N ASP A 304 -0.38 20.61 -19.52
CA ASP A 304 -1.77 21.04 -19.58
C ASP A 304 -2.75 20.06 -18.90
N MET A 305 -2.26 19.13 -18.06
CA MET A 305 -3.11 18.13 -17.40
C MET A 305 -2.67 17.83 -15.96
N LEU A 306 -3.63 17.48 -15.11
CA LEU A 306 -3.37 16.82 -13.83
C LEU A 306 -3.05 15.32 -14.01
N VAL A 307 -2.15 14.81 -13.18
CA VAL A 307 -1.69 13.41 -13.21
C VAL A 307 -2.25 12.63 -12.03
N GLN A 308 -2.66 11.39 -12.27
CA GLN A 308 -3.17 10.53 -11.20
C GLN A 308 -2.09 10.29 -10.12
N ALA A 309 -2.48 10.41 -8.86
CA ALA A 309 -1.60 10.30 -7.70
C ALA A 309 -1.29 8.84 -7.31
N THR A 310 -0.80 8.04 -8.25
CA THR A 310 -0.25 6.70 -7.97
C THR A 310 1.03 6.80 -7.15
N PRO A 311 1.41 5.80 -6.33
CA PRO A 311 2.63 5.82 -5.53
C PRO A 311 3.89 6.12 -6.35
N GLU A 312 3.95 5.63 -7.58
CA GLU A 312 5.06 5.85 -8.51
C GLU A 312 5.14 7.31 -8.94
N ASN A 313 4.03 7.90 -9.40
CA ASN A 313 3.96 9.32 -9.76
C ASN A 313 4.25 10.24 -8.56
N ILE A 314 3.73 9.90 -7.38
CA ILE A 314 4.03 10.64 -6.14
C ILE A 314 5.53 10.64 -5.88
N GLN A 315 6.20 9.51 -6.02
CA GLN A 315 7.65 9.43 -5.83
C GLN A 315 8.40 10.32 -6.83
N VAL A 316 8.00 10.33 -8.10
CA VAL A 316 8.58 11.23 -9.13
C VAL A 316 8.38 12.71 -8.76
N PHE A 317 7.20 13.09 -8.25
CA PHE A 317 6.96 14.45 -7.76
C PHE A 317 7.86 14.80 -6.58
N LYS A 318 8.01 13.90 -5.59
CA LYS A 318 8.90 14.11 -4.44
C LYS A 318 10.35 14.32 -4.87
N ASP A 319 10.84 13.49 -5.79
CA ASP A 319 12.20 13.58 -6.31
C ASP A 319 12.42 14.91 -7.02
N SER A 320 11.45 15.35 -7.84
CA SER A 320 11.59 16.61 -8.55
C SER A 320 11.51 17.84 -7.64
N VAL A 321 10.58 17.87 -6.67
CA VAL A 321 10.50 18.92 -5.64
C VAL A 321 11.82 19.06 -4.89
N ASN A 322 12.55 17.95 -4.71
CA ASN A 322 13.84 17.95 -4.05
C ASN A 322 14.99 18.59 -4.86
N THR A 323 14.82 18.73 -6.18
CA THR A 323 15.84 19.33 -7.07
C THR A 323 15.69 20.83 -7.26
N LEU A 324 14.54 21.40 -6.87
CA LEU A 324 14.23 22.82 -7.09
C LEU A 324 15.16 23.75 -6.29
N LYS A 325 15.71 24.75 -6.98
CA LYS A 325 16.58 25.79 -6.43
C LYS A 325 15.92 27.16 -6.55
N PRO A 326 15.80 27.92 -5.45
CA PRO A 326 15.13 29.22 -5.48
C PRO A 326 15.95 30.30 -6.20
N GLU A 327 15.33 30.96 -7.16
CA GLU A 327 15.95 31.97 -8.04
C GLU A 327 14.94 33.06 -8.42
N GLU A 328 15.43 34.26 -8.76
CA GLU A 328 14.63 35.38 -9.27
C GLU A 328 13.52 35.90 -8.31
N LYS A 329 12.57 36.67 -8.84
CA LYS A 329 11.44 37.28 -8.12
C LYS A 329 10.16 36.50 -8.39
N ALA A 330 9.29 36.36 -7.38
CA ALA A 330 7.97 35.74 -7.53
C ALA A 330 6.97 36.63 -8.29
N ASP A 331 6.25 36.02 -9.24
CA ASP A 331 5.01 36.54 -9.84
C ASP A 331 3.82 35.64 -9.47
N PHE A 332 3.14 35.98 -8.38
CA PHE A 332 1.96 35.27 -7.91
C PHE A 332 0.78 35.40 -8.87
N LYS A 333 0.63 36.55 -9.55
CA LYS A 333 -0.53 36.80 -10.41
C LYS A 333 -0.52 35.82 -11.58
N GLN A 334 0.64 35.68 -12.22
CA GLN A 334 0.80 34.72 -13.31
C GLN A 334 0.54 33.29 -12.83
N ALA A 335 1.09 32.91 -11.67
CA ALA A 335 0.95 31.57 -11.10
C ALA A 335 -0.51 31.18 -10.85
N PHE A 336 -1.29 32.07 -10.21
CA PHE A 336 -2.71 31.84 -9.97
C PHE A 336 -3.52 31.79 -11.26
N GLU A 337 -3.26 32.68 -12.22
CA GLU A 337 -3.95 32.66 -13.52
C GLU A 337 -3.71 31.35 -14.29
N PHE A 338 -2.47 30.83 -14.26
CA PHE A 338 -2.14 29.57 -14.91
C PHE A 338 -2.78 28.37 -14.18
N ALA A 339 -2.68 28.30 -12.85
CA ALA A 339 -3.29 27.22 -12.08
C ALA A 339 -4.81 27.16 -12.26
N LEU A 340 -5.50 28.31 -12.23
CA LEU A 340 -6.94 28.37 -12.46
C LEU A 340 -7.31 27.96 -13.90
N LYS A 341 -6.48 28.31 -14.89
CA LYS A 341 -6.67 27.84 -16.27
C LYS A 341 -6.51 26.32 -16.37
N LEU A 342 -5.53 25.75 -15.68
CA LEU A 342 -5.29 24.30 -15.68
C LEU A 342 -6.46 23.54 -15.02
N LEU A 343 -6.93 24.00 -13.85
CA LEU A 343 -8.12 23.43 -13.20
C LEU A 343 -9.36 23.52 -14.09
N ASN A 344 -9.59 24.68 -14.71
CA ASN A 344 -10.76 24.85 -15.60
C ASN A 344 -10.68 23.98 -16.86
N LYS A 345 -9.49 23.70 -17.39
CA LYS A 345 -9.34 22.72 -18.46
C LYS A 345 -9.77 21.35 -17.96
N ASP A 346 -9.23 20.83 -16.86
CA ASP A 346 -9.53 19.45 -16.46
C ASP A 346 -11.00 19.19 -16.05
N THR A 347 -11.76 20.24 -15.69
CA THR A 347 -13.23 20.11 -15.47
C THR A 347 -14.03 19.62 -16.69
N TRP A 348 -13.48 19.60 -17.91
CA TRP A 348 -14.19 19.03 -19.06
C TRP A 348 -14.30 17.50 -18.98
N PHE A 349 -13.38 16.81 -18.28
CA PHE A 349 -13.39 15.35 -18.13
C PHE A 349 -14.40 14.83 -17.10
N THR A 350 -14.66 15.58 -16.02
CA THR A 350 -15.62 15.20 -14.96
C THR A 350 -17.08 15.28 -15.41
N SER A 351 -17.38 15.94 -16.53
CA SER A 351 -18.73 16.04 -17.10
C SER A 351 -19.25 14.75 -17.78
N ARG A 352 -18.42 13.71 -17.94
CA ARG A 352 -18.80 12.48 -18.67
C ARG A 352 -19.28 11.30 -17.83
N THR A 353 -19.22 11.35 -16.51
CA THR A 353 -19.46 10.15 -15.68
C THR A 353 -20.64 10.22 -14.73
N TRP A 354 -21.71 10.99 -15.02
CA TRP A 354 -23.03 10.74 -14.40
C TRP A 354 -24.18 11.11 -15.34
N LYS A 355 -24.37 10.35 -16.42
CA LYS A 355 -25.73 10.14 -16.94
C LYS A 355 -26.28 8.92 -16.21
N LYS A 356 -27.21 9.19 -15.29
CA LYS A 356 -28.04 8.19 -14.60
C LYS A 356 -28.76 7.28 -15.58
#